data_AF-W1X3C8-F1
#
_entry.id   AF-W1X3C8-F1
#
_cell.length_a   1.000
_cell.length_b   1.000
_cell.length_c   1.000
_cell.angle_alpha   90.00
_cell.angle_beta   90.00
_cell.angle_gamma   90.00
#
_symmetry.space_group_name_H-M   'P 1'
#
loop_
_entity.id
_entity.type
_entity.pdbx_description
1 polymer ?
#
loop_
_entity_poly.entity_id
_entity_poly.type
_entity_poly.pdbx_seq_one_letter_code
_entity_poly.pdbx_strand_id
1 'polypeptide(L)' 'PLRRVIESEIRDNVTDFYLDYIDAKHLLADVVDGHIVISEKTDKDADADNTQDQAQAQETDANDAENKEN' A
#
# COMPACT_ATOMS: atom_id res chain seq x y z
N PRO A 1 19.76 6.99 10.45
CA PRO A 1 20.42 6.06 9.50
C PRO A 1 19.50 4.90 9.11
N LEU A 2 18.93 4.17 10.07
CA LEU A 2 18.05 3.01 9.82
C LEU A 2 16.83 3.33 8.96
N ARG A 3 16.13 4.44 9.26
CA ARG A 3 15.00 4.91 8.43
C ARG A 3 15.36 5.01 6.94
N ARG A 4 16.54 5.56 6.64
CA ARG A 4 17.01 5.77 5.27
C ARG A 4 17.31 4.45 4.55
N VAL A 5 17.83 3.47 5.28
CA VAL A 5 18.13 2.13 4.74
C VAL A 5 16.84 1.43 4.36
N ILE A 6 15.88 1.37 5.30
CA ILE A 6 14.58 0.73 5.07
C ILE A 6 13.84 1.40 3.90
N GLU A 7 13.80 2.72 3.85
CA GLU A 7 13.13 3.45 2.75
C GLU A 7 13.77 3.18 1.39
N SER A 8 15.11 3.17 1.32
CA SER A 8 15.81 2.91 0.07
C SER A 8 15.57 1.47 -0.38
N GLU A 9 15.66 0.50 0.54
CA GLU A 9 15.47 -0.92 0.24
C GLU A 9 14.04 -1.21 -0.21
N ILE A 10 13.01 -0.68 0.46
CA ILE A 10 11.61 -0.86 0.05
C ILE A 10 11.35 -0.20 -1.30
N ARG A 11 11.79 1.05 -1.49
CA ARG A 11 11.51 1.80 -2.72
C ARG A 11 12.11 1.10 -3.95
N ASP A 12 13.34 0.63 -3.84
CA ASP A 12 14.04 0.00 -4.96
C ASP A 12 13.35 -1.33 -5.31
N ASN A 13 13.02 -2.18 -4.32
CA ASN A 13 12.28 -3.44 -4.56
C ASN A 13 10.86 -3.24 -5.09
N VAL A 14 10.13 -2.23 -4.61
CA VAL A 14 8.78 -1.91 -5.12
C VAL A 14 8.86 -1.42 -6.56
N THR A 15 9.86 -0.61 -6.90
CA THR A 15 10.05 -0.12 -8.27
C THR A 15 10.29 -1.27 -9.23
N ASP A 16 11.16 -2.22 -8.85
CA ASP A 16 11.43 -3.41 -9.66
C ASP A 16 10.18 -4.25 -9.86
N PHE A 17 9.40 -4.48 -8.79
CA PHE A 17 8.16 -5.25 -8.87
C PHE A 17 7.10 -4.58 -9.76
N TYR A 18 6.94 -3.25 -9.67
CA TYR A 18 5.90 -2.53 -10.39
C TYR A 18 6.12 -2.50 -11.91
N LEU A 19 7.37 -2.67 -12.37
CA LEU A 19 7.67 -2.77 -13.80
C LEU A 19 7.08 -4.03 -14.42
N ASP A 20 7.03 -5.12 -13.66
CA ASP A 20 6.54 -6.43 -14.11
C ASP A 20 5.03 -6.62 -13.81
N TYR A 21 4.52 -6.01 -12.73
CA TYR A 21 3.16 -6.19 -12.23
C TYR A 21 2.43 -4.86 -12.03
N ILE A 22 2.18 -4.15 -13.14
CA ILE A 22 1.56 -2.82 -13.17
C ILE A 22 0.14 -2.82 -12.55
N ASP A 23 -0.55 -3.96 -12.53
CA ASP A 23 -1.92 -4.12 -12.07
C ASP A 23 -2.05 -4.56 -10.60
N ALA A 24 -0.95 -4.87 -9.92
CA ALA A 24 -0.96 -5.27 -8.52
C ALA A 24 -1.43 -4.13 -7.61
N LYS A 25 -2.53 -4.35 -6.87
CA LYS A 25 -3.17 -3.32 -6.03
C LYS A 25 -2.72 -3.38 -4.57
N HIS A 26 -2.37 -4.57 -4.11
CA HIS A 26 -2.00 -4.82 -2.72
C HIS A 26 -0.66 -5.54 -2.72
N LEU A 27 0.35 -4.87 -2.16
CA LEU A 27 1.69 -5.42 -2.03
C LEU A 27 1.89 -5.95 -0.61
N LEU A 28 2.58 -7.06 -0.50
CA LEU A 28 3.09 -7.62 0.74
C LEU A 28 4.61 -7.48 0.72
N ALA A 29 5.15 -6.93 1.78
CA ALA A 29 6.59 -6.87 2.01
C ALA A 29 6.94 -7.84 3.13
N ASP A 30 7.74 -8.86 2.82
CA ASP A 30 8.20 -9.84 3.80
C ASP A 30 9.72 -9.89 3.86
N VAL A 31 10.27 -10.29 5.00
CA VAL A 31 11.72 -10.41 5.19
C VAL A 31 12.13 -11.86 4.98
N VAL A 32 12.74 -12.14 3.85
CA VAL A 32 13.25 -13.47 3.49
C VAL A 32 14.77 -13.40 3.43
N ASP A 33 15.44 -14.27 4.18
CA ASP A 33 16.91 -14.36 4.23
C ASP A 33 17.62 -13.03 4.54
N GLY A 34 16.96 -12.15 5.31
CA GLY A 34 17.51 -10.86 5.71
C GLY A 34 17.32 -9.74 4.67
N HIS A 35 16.53 -9.97 3.62
CA HIS A 35 16.16 -9.00 2.60
C HIS A 35 14.66 -8.79 2.55
N ILE A 36 14.24 -7.55 2.23
CA ILE A 36 12.83 -7.25 1.98
C ILE A 36 12.47 -7.73 0.57
N VAL A 37 11.48 -8.62 0.47
CA VAL A 37 10.91 -9.13 -0.78
C VAL A 37 9.50 -8.61 -0.93
N ILE A 38 9.17 -8.09 -2.12
CA ILE A 38 7.84 -7.59 -2.45
C ILE A 38 7.11 -8.64 -3.29
N SER A 39 5.88 -8.96 -2.90
CA SER A 39 4.96 -9.82 -3.64
C SER A 39 3.55 -9.24 -3.66
N GLU A 40 2.69 -9.75 -4.53
CA GLU A 40 1.26 -9.43 -4.45
C GLU A 40 0.66 -10.08 -3.20
N LYS A 41 -0.17 -9.32 -2.47
CA LYS A 41 -0.89 -9.81 -1.30
C LYS A 41 -2.07 -10.66 -1.78
N THR A 42 -2.03 -11.96 -1.50
CA THR A 42 -3.16 -12.85 -1.79
C THR A 42 -4.09 -12.96 -0.58
N ASP A 43 -5.35 -13.33 -0.80
CA ASP A 43 -6.33 -13.49 0.29
C ASP A 43 -5.90 -14.53 1.34
N LYS A 44 -4.94 -15.41 1.02
CA LYS A 44 -4.37 -16.39 1.95
C LYS A 44 -3.38 -15.77 2.94
N ASP A 45 -2.81 -14.61 2.61
CA ASP A 45 -1.85 -13.90 3.45
C ASP A 45 -2.56 -12.90 4.39
N ALA A 46 -3.88 -12.75 4.28
CA ALA A 46 -4.69 -11.86 5.10
C ALA A 46 -4.90 -12.37 6.54
N ASP A 47 -4.69 -13.66 6.80
CA ASP A 47 -4.91 -14.26 8.13
C ASP A 47 -3.76 -14.01 9.14
N ALA A 48 -2.62 -13.47 8.70
CA ALA A 48 -1.44 -13.28 9.55
C ALA A 48 -1.26 -11.87 10.13
N ASP A 49 -1.98 -10.85 9.64
CA ASP A 49 -1.72 -9.45 10.02
C ASP A 49 -3.01 -8.68 10.33
N ASN A 50 -3.32 -8.59 11.63
CA ASN A 50 -4.36 -7.73 12.20
C ASN A 50 -3.79 -6.36 12.57
N THR A 51 -3.19 -5.66 11.60
CA THR A 51 -2.85 -4.25 11.73
C THR A 51 -3.60 -3.48 10.65
N GLN A 52 -4.82 -3.07 11.00
CA GLN A 52 -5.63 -2.14 10.23
C GLN A 52 -4.89 -0.80 10.12
N ASP A 53 -4.20 -0.56 9.01
CA ASP A 53 -3.92 0.81 8.57
C ASP A 53 -4.92 1.15 7.45
N GLN A 54 -6.11 1.58 7.87
CA GLN A 54 -7.11 2.16 6.99
C GLN A 54 -6.67 3.58 6.63
N ALA A 55 -5.89 3.72 5.56
CA ALA A 55 -5.79 4.97 4.82
C ALA A 55 -6.67 4.88 3.56
N GLN A 56 -7.98 4.84 3.75
CA GLN A 56 -8.92 5.13 2.67
C GLN A 56 -9.00 6.65 2.48
N ALA A 57 -8.23 7.18 1.53
CA ALA A 57 -8.52 8.46 0.92
C ALA A 57 -9.70 8.27 -0.03
N GLN A 58 -10.92 8.51 0.46
CA GLN A 58 -12.10 8.71 -0.40
C GLN A 58 -12.13 10.18 -0.82
N GLU A 59 -11.60 10.46 -2.02
CA GLU A 59 -12.06 11.59 -2.82
C GLU A 59 -13.26 11.10 -3.65
N THR A 60 -14.46 11.60 -3.35
CA THR A 60 -15.52 11.74 -4.34
C THR A 60 -16.29 13.03 -4.09
N ASP A 61 -16.27 13.88 -5.11
CA ASP A 61 -17.00 15.12 -5.30
C ASP A 61 -18.51 14.99 -5.11
N ALA A 62 -19.13 16.07 -4.59
CA ALA A 62 -20.47 16.60 -4.88
C ALA A 62 -21.21 17.05 -3.61
N ASN A 63 -20.99 18.29 -3.19
CA ASN A 63 -21.99 19.06 -2.43
C ASN A 63 -22.36 20.30 -3.26
N ASP A 64 -23.05 20.04 -4.37
CA ASP A 64 -23.88 21.03 -5.05
C ASP A 64 -25.33 20.65 -4.76
N ALA A 65 -25.96 21.35 -3.82
CA ALA A 65 -27.39 21.67 -3.75
C ALA A 65 -27.79 22.13 -2.33
N GLU A 66 -28.33 23.35 -2.30
CA GLU A 66 -29.39 23.78 -1.38
C GLU A 66 -29.03 24.10 0.07
N ASN A 67 -28.29 25.19 0.26
CA ASN A 67 -28.61 26.12 1.35
C ASN A 67 -29.36 27.33 0.77
N LYS A 68 -30.66 27.17 0.55
CA LYS A 68 -31.61 28.27 0.53
C LYS A 68 -32.54 28.11 1.72
N GLU A 69 -32.39 29.06 2.65
CA GLU A 69 -33.51 29.72 3.32
C GLU A 69 -34.46 28.81 4.12
N ASN A 70 -34.20 28.66 5.43
CA ASN A 70 -35.17 28.97 6.50
C ASN A 70 -34.51 28.98 7.89
#